data_AF-X0SN97-F1
#
_entry.id   AF-X0SN97-F1
#
_cell.length_a   1.000
_cell.length_b   1.000
_cell.length_c   1.000
_cell.angle_alpha   90.00
_cell.angle_beta   90.00
_cell.angle_gamma   90.00
#
_symmetry.space_group_name_H-M   'P 1'
#
loop_
_entity.id
_entity.type
_entity.pdbx_description
1 polymer ?
#
loop_
_entity_poly.entity_id
_entity_poly.type
_entity_poly.pdbx_seq_one_letter_code
_entity_poly.pdbx_strand_id
1 'polypeptide(L)'
;MTEVYSKLLDAWKKEVKFNDLQALPEGFYAEMVGYVSQLREQTRMIDKTSLKGRISVKEKDNAEKLLREISNLRLRKIVLAE
;
A
#
# COMPACT_ATOMS: atom_id res chain seq x y z
N MET A 1 4.40 8.30 -11.05
CA MET A 1 4.23 7.70 -9.71
C MET A 1 3.38 8.67 -8.93
N THR A 2 2.24 8.24 -8.40
CA THR A 2 1.32 9.13 -7.67
C THR A 2 1.90 9.48 -6.29
N GLU A 3 1.55 10.65 -5.75
CA GLU A 3 2.00 11.06 -4.40
C GLU A 3 1.52 10.07 -3.32
N VAL A 4 0.30 9.53 -3.49
CA VAL A 4 -0.30 8.55 -2.57
C VAL A 4 0.47 7.22 -2.58
N TYR A 5 0.94 6.75 -3.74
CA TYR A 5 1.78 5.55 -3.82
C TYR A 5 3.11 5.75 -3.08
N SER A 6 3.76 6.90 -3.26
CA SER A 6 5.00 7.23 -2.56
C SER A 6 4.80 7.23 -1.05
N LYS A 7 3.69 7.80 -0.57
CA LYS A 7 3.31 7.79 0.86
C LYS A 7 3.13 6.37 1.41
N LEU A 8 2.43 5.50 0.67
CA LEU A 8 2.28 4.08 1.04
C LEU A 8 3.63 3.37 1.13
N LEU A 9 4.46 3.55 0.10
CA LEU A 9 5.77 2.92 0.01
C LEU A 9 6.70 3.37 1.14
N ASP A 10 6.71 4.66 1.46
CA ASP A 10 7.58 5.20 2.51
C ASP A 10 7.13 4.75 3.90
N ALA A 11 5.81 4.70 4.15
CA ALA A 11 5.26 4.12 5.37
C ALA A 11 5.66 2.64 5.52
N TRP A 12 5.51 1.85 4.45
CA TRP A 12 5.91 0.43 4.46
C TRP A 12 7.42 0.27 4.68
N LYS A 13 8.26 1.07 4.00
CA LYS A 13 9.72 1.03 4.18
C LYS A 13 10.14 1.31 5.62
N LYS A 14 9.52 2.33 6.26
CA LYS A 14 9.77 2.64 7.67
C LYS A 14 9.36 1.48 8.56
N GLU A 15 8.17 0.92 8.33
CA GLU A 15 7.67 -0.21 9.13
C GLU A 15 8.57 -1.44 9.03
N VAL A 16 9.10 -1.74 7.85
CA VAL A 16 10.05 -2.85 7.64
C VAL A 16 11.41 -2.57 8.28
N LYS A 17 11.89 -1.32 8.23
CA LYS A 17 13.25 -0.97 8.66
C LYS A 17 13.43 -1.01 10.17
N PHE A 18 12.43 -0.58 10.93
CA PHE A 18 12.53 -0.45 12.38
C PHE A 18 11.76 -1.57 13.07
N ASN A 19 12.31 -2.13 14.15
CA ASN A 19 11.60 -3.14 14.93
C ASN A 19 10.43 -2.55 15.73
N ASP A 20 10.54 -1.29 16.15
CA ASP A 20 9.48 -0.59 16.87
C ASP A 20 8.33 -0.20 15.95
N LEU A 21 7.14 -0.08 16.55
CA LEU A 21 5.94 0.38 15.87
C LEU A 21 6.13 1.82 15.40
N GLN A 22 6.05 2.05 14.08
CA GLN A 22 6.28 3.39 13.53
C GLN A 22 5.01 4.26 13.64
N ALA A 23 5.17 5.58 13.75
CA ALA A 23 4.03 6.49 13.67
C ALA A 23 3.46 6.50 12.24
N LEU A 24 2.13 6.43 12.12
CA LEU A 24 1.42 6.66 10.86
C LEU A 24 0.64 7.97 10.97
N PRO A 25 0.50 8.72 9.86
CA PRO A 25 -0.39 9.88 9.82
C PRO A 25 -1.82 9.51 10.19
N GLU A 26 -2.56 10.45 10.78
CA GLU A 26 -3.99 10.30 11.00
C GLU A 26 -4.71 10.02 9.67
N GLY A 27 -5.69 9.11 9.70
CA GLY A 27 -6.45 8.73 8.50
C GLY A 27 -5.68 7.89 7.48
N PHE A 28 -4.41 7.50 7.73
CA PHE A 28 -3.58 6.77 6.77
C PHE A 28 -4.30 5.55 6.17
N TYR A 29 -4.91 4.70 7.00
CA TYR A 29 -5.60 3.51 6.49
C TYR A 29 -6.80 3.85 5.60
N ALA A 30 -7.59 4.86 5.96
CA ALA A 30 -8.73 5.29 5.16
C ALA A 30 -8.27 5.78 3.77
N GLU A 31 -7.21 6.59 3.73
CA GLU A 31 -6.61 7.07 2.48
C GLU A 31 -6.07 5.92 1.62
N MET A 32 -5.33 4.97 2.21
CA MET A 32 -4.76 3.84 1.48
C MET A 32 -5.83 2.87 0.96
N VAL A 33 -6.90 2.63 1.72
CA VAL A 33 -8.04 1.83 1.29
C VAL A 33 -8.78 2.51 0.12
N GLY A 34 -8.99 3.83 0.21
CA GLY A 34 -9.56 4.62 -0.87
C GLY A 34 -8.72 4.53 -2.15
N TYR A 35 -7.40 4.69 -2.00
CA TYR A 35 -6.45 4.60 -3.11
C TYR A 35 -6.47 3.23 -3.79
N VAL A 36 -6.37 2.14 -3.01
CA VAL A 36 -6.42 0.77 -3.56
C VAL A 36 -7.76 0.50 -4.25
N SER A 37 -8.87 1.01 -3.70
CA SER A 37 -10.20 0.88 -4.31
C SER A 37 -10.28 1.59 -5.66
N GLN A 38 -9.70 2.79 -5.77
CA GLN A 38 -9.60 3.51 -7.03
C GLN A 38 -8.76 2.75 -8.06
N LEU A 39 -7.62 2.19 -7.68
CA LEU A 39 -6.78 1.38 -8.57
C LEU A 39 -7.50 0.12 -9.07
N ARG A 40 -8.30 -0.51 -8.21
CA ARG A 40 -9.15 -1.67 -8.60
C ARG A 40 -10.15 -1.28 -9.68
N GLU A 41 -10.85 -0.16 -9.49
CA GLU A 41 -11.83 0.28 -10.50
C GLU A 41 -11.16 0.65 -11.82
N GLN A 42 -10.05 1.40 -11.76
CA GLN A 42 -9.29 1.80 -12.96
C GLN A 42 -8.73 0.63 -13.76
N THR A 43 -8.39 -0.48 -13.09
CA THR A 43 -7.82 -1.66 -13.75
C THR A 43 -8.85 -2.73 -14.10
N ARG A 44 -10.13 -2.57 -13.72
CA ARG A 44 -11.19 -3.56 -13.94
C ARG A 44 -11.41 -3.89 -15.41
N MET A 45 -11.35 -2.88 -16.28
CA MET A 45 -11.58 -3.01 -17.73
C MET A 45 -10.40 -2.50 -18.57
N ILE A 46 -9.20 -2.39 -17.99
CA ILE A 46 -8.03 -1.88 -18.72
C ILE A 46 -7.48 -2.94 -19.68
N ASP A 47 -7.07 -2.53 -20.88
CA ASP A 47 -6.33 -3.40 -21.80
C ASP A 47 -4.95 -3.72 -21.24
N LYS A 48 -4.80 -4.94 -20.71
CA LYS A 48 -3.57 -5.44 -20.08
C LYS A 48 -2.47 -5.79 -21.08
N THR A 49 -2.73 -5.77 -22.38
CA THR A 49 -1.71 -5.98 -23.41
C THR A 49 -0.92 -4.71 -23.69
N SER A 50 -1.56 -3.54 -23.53
CA SER A 50 -0.91 -2.24 -23.61
C SER A 50 0.11 -2.02 -22.49
N LEU A 51 1.19 -1.26 -22.80
CA LEU A 51 2.19 -0.87 -21.80
C LEU A 51 1.55 -0.15 -20.60
N LYS A 52 0.61 0.77 -20.87
CA LYS A 52 -0.11 1.52 -19.83
C LYS A 52 -0.92 0.58 -18.93
N GLY A 53 -1.64 -0.38 -19.51
CA GLY A 53 -2.42 -1.36 -18.75
C GLY A 53 -1.54 -2.22 -17.85
N ARG A 54 -0.41 -2.69 -18.36
CA ARG A 54 0.56 -3.46 -17.55
C ARG A 54 1.09 -2.65 -16.37
N ILE A 55 1.42 -1.37 -16.59
CA ILE A 55 1.89 -0.48 -15.52
C ILE A 55 0.82 -0.27 -14.47
N SER A 56 -0.42 0.04 -14.87
CA SER A 56 -1.53 0.27 -13.93
C SER A 56 -1.89 -0.98 -13.12
N VAL A 57 -1.89 -2.17 -13.74
CA VAL A 57 -2.08 -3.44 -13.02
C VAL A 57 -0.96 -3.65 -12.02
N LYS A 58 0.30 -3.37 -12.39
CA LYS A 58 1.43 -3.54 -11.50
C LYS A 58 1.39 -2.58 -10.30
N GLU A 59 0.95 -1.34 -10.53
CA GLU A 59 0.74 -0.36 -9.46
C GLU A 59 -0.32 -0.84 -8.46
N LYS A 60 -1.47 -1.35 -8.95
CA LYS A 60 -2.50 -1.96 -8.09
C LYS A 60 -1.94 -3.12 -7.28
N ASP A 61 -1.32 -4.10 -7.94
CA ASP A 61 -0.83 -5.31 -7.26
C ASP A 61 0.21 -4.95 -6.18
N ASN A 62 1.10 -4.01 -6.49
CA ASN A 62 2.10 -3.54 -5.53
C ASN A 62 1.44 -2.78 -4.36
N ALA A 63 0.47 -1.90 -4.62
CA ALA A 63 -0.22 -1.16 -3.57
C ALA A 63 -0.99 -2.10 -2.62
N GLU A 64 -1.68 -3.10 -3.16
CA GLU A 64 -2.36 -4.14 -2.37
C GLU A 64 -1.38 -4.92 -1.51
N LYS A 65 -0.22 -5.29 -2.07
CA LYS A 65 0.83 -5.99 -1.34
C LYS A 65 1.38 -5.15 -0.19
N LEU A 66 1.76 -3.89 -0.45
CA LEU A 66 2.32 -2.98 0.56
C LEU A 66 1.33 -2.75 1.71
N LEU A 67 0.06 -2.51 1.41
CA LEU A 67 -0.98 -2.29 2.42
C LEU A 67 -1.22 -3.54 3.30
N ARG A 68 -1.18 -4.73 2.69
CA ARG A 68 -1.29 -5.99 3.45
C ARG A 68 -0.08 -6.18 4.36
N GLU A 69 1.12 -5.99 3.84
CA GLU A 69 2.36 -6.23 4.58
C GLU A 69 2.52 -5.25 5.75
N ILE A 70 2.27 -3.95 5.56
CA ILE A 70 2.35 -2.97 6.65
C ILE A 70 1.36 -3.31 7.78
N SER A 71 0.15 -3.74 7.42
CA SER A 71 -0.87 -4.15 8.41
C SER A 71 -0.42 -5.36 9.22
N ASN A 72 0.13 -6.38 8.55
CA ASN A 72 0.62 -7.60 9.19
C ASN A 72 1.85 -7.34 10.07
N LEU A 73 2.81 -6.53 9.60
CA LEU A 73 4.00 -6.18 10.37
C LEU A 73 3.63 -5.44 11.66
N ARG A 74 2.73 -4.45 11.55
CA ARG A 74 2.25 -3.71 12.71
C ARG A 74 1.52 -4.60 13.70
N LEU A 75 0.62 -5.46 13.24
CA LEU A 75 -0.08 -6.40 14.11
C LEU A 75 0.92 -7.29 14.86
N ARG A 76 1.92 -7.85 14.17
CA ARG A 76 2.98 -8.65 14.80
C ARG A 76 3.73 -7.85 15.87
N LYS A 77 4.13 -6.62 15.58
CA LYS A 77 4.85 -5.77 16.54
C LYS A 77 4.00 -5.43 17.76
N ILE A 78 2.71 -5.17 17.58
CA ILE A 78 1.78 -4.89 18.68
C ILE A 78 1.66 -6.12 19.59
N VAL A 79 1.45 -7.30 19.00
CA VAL A 79 1.29 -8.56 19.76
C VAL A 79 2.59 -9.00 20.44
N LEU A 80 3.75 -8.74 19.83
CA LEU A 80 5.06 -9.08 20.41
C LEU A 80 5.60 -8.05 21.39
N ALA A 81 4.99 -6.86 21.47
CA ALA A 81 5.35 -5.82 22.42
C ALA A 81 4.59 -5.91 23.76
N GLU A 82 3.59 -6.80 23.85
CA GLU A 82 3.00 -7.28 25.11
C GLU A 82 3.85 -8.39 25.74
#